data_AF-A0A1V3XCR1-F1
#
_entry.id   AF-A0A1V3XCR1-F1
#
_cell.length_a   1.000
_cell.length_b   1.000
_cell.length_c   1.000
_cell.angle_alpha   90.00
_cell.angle_beta   90.00
_cell.angle_gamma   90.00
#
_symmetry.space_group_name_H-M   'P 1'
#
loop_
_entity.id
_entity.type
_entity.pdbx_description
1 polymer ?
#
loop_
_entity_poly.entity_id
_entity_poly.type
_entity_poly.pdbx_seq_one_letter_code
_entity_poly.pdbx_strand_id
1 'polypeptide(L)'
;MVITLATTALITATSLGGSTYSWGSAPIMGLFIGATVALGVFVWVEGRAPAGILPPRLFRNQVFAVCSVLSLMVGFAMLGALTFVPMYLRYVDGASATVSGLRTLPMVVGLLTTSVGAGIMVGRTGRYKIFPVAGTGLMAVAFLLMSQMDESTPALVQSLYLVLLGAGIGLSMQVLILIVQNTSRFEDLGVATSGVTFFRVVGASFGAAIFGALFATFLGRRMGPALVAGDAPVDAAHSPAVLHRLPHYVAAPIVRAYAESLNQVFLCAAFVALAGFILALFLREVPLADIHDSPSCLGDGFAVPRTKSPEDVLEIAVTHLLHEAPEVRLPNLAAAYQDSELDVAGLWGVLRIYQYERFFDTARLTDIAQHLHLPHQVLEPVFDRLVQTGYASREGDTLSLTPAGLGQIETLSGLLRRWLVDHLAVAPGVEQQPDHQEFEAALQRLTDGVLVQRDWYEDLDELAPAGTLVAAK
;
A
#
# COMPACT_ATOMS: atom_id res chain seq x y z
N MET A 1 3.65 -0.44 24.46
CA MET A 1 2.88 -0.42 25.73
C MET A 1 2.23 0.94 26.03
N VAL A 2 2.89 2.08 25.80
CA VAL A 2 2.29 3.41 26.06
C VAL A 2 1.09 3.71 25.16
N ILE A 3 1.16 3.30 23.88
CA ILE A 3 0.06 3.51 22.94
C ILE A 3 -1.18 2.70 23.34
N THR A 4 -1.03 1.42 23.68
CA THR A 4 -2.17 0.60 24.13
C THR A 4 -2.81 1.18 25.38
N LEU A 5 -2.01 1.70 26.31
CA LEU A 5 -2.53 2.46 27.46
C LEU A 5 -3.30 3.72 27.03
N ALA A 6 -2.81 4.48 26.05
CA ALA A 6 -3.47 5.68 25.54
C ALA A 6 -4.77 5.38 24.80
N THR A 7 -4.81 4.38 23.91
CA THR A 7 -6.04 3.97 23.21
C THR A 7 -7.03 3.34 24.17
N THR A 8 -6.62 2.48 25.09
CA THR A 8 -7.52 1.92 26.11
C THR A 8 -8.08 3.03 27.00
N ALA A 9 -7.26 3.94 27.50
CA ALA A 9 -7.72 5.06 28.32
C ALA A 9 -8.71 5.94 27.55
N LEU A 10 -8.41 6.26 26.29
CA LEU A 10 -9.28 7.12 25.48
C LEU A 10 -10.61 6.43 25.11
N ILE A 11 -10.59 5.14 24.78
CA ILE A 11 -11.80 4.32 24.53
C ILE A 11 -12.64 4.23 25.81
N THR A 12 -12.02 4.00 26.96
CA THR A 12 -12.70 3.99 28.26
C THR A 12 -13.30 5.37 28.58
N ALA A 13 -12.58 6.45 28.33
CA ALA A 13 -13.04 7.82 28.56
C ALA A 13 -14.26 8.20 27.71
N THR A 14 -14.29 7.75 26.46
CA THR A 14 -15.43 7.99 25.56
C THR A 14 -16.57 7.00 25.77
N SER A 15 -16.29 5.80 26.26
CA SER A 15 -17.33 4.84 26.66
C SER A 15 -18.07 5.27 27.93
N LEU A 16 -17.37 5.89 28.89
CA LEU A 16 -17.97 6.42 30.12
C LEU A 16 -18.41 7.89 30.00
N GLY A 17 -17.93 8.58 28.98
CA GLY A 17 -18.24 9.98 28.68
C GLY A 17 -19.64 10.18 28.12
N GLY A 18 -20.51 10.83 28.89
CA GLY A 18 -21.90 11.10 28.52
C GLY A 18 -22.91 10.03 28.98
N SER A 19 -22.46 8.88 29.48
CA SER A 19 -23.32 7.85 30.10
C SER A 19 -23.28 7.92 31.63
N THR A 20 -22.12 7.65 32.25
CA THR A 20 -21.94 7.65 33.71
C THR A 20 -21.36 8.96 34.24
N TYR A 21 -20.56 9.67 33.44
CA TYR A 21 -19.89 10.91 33.83
C TYR A 21 -20.15 12.03 32.82
N SER A 22 -20.40 13.24 33.31
CA SER A 22 -20.63 14.41 32.44
C SER A 22 -19.34 14.77 31.69
N TRP A 23 -19.46 15.22 30.44
CA TRP A 23 -18.32 15.61 29.60
C TRP A 23 -17.40 16.66 30.25
N GLY A 24 -17.94 17.48 31.16
CA GLY A 24 -17.21 18.47 31.97
C GLY A 24 -16.67 17.94 33.30
N SER A 25 -16.71 16.63 33.55
CA SER A 25 -16.24 16.05 34.81
C SER A 25 -14.72 15.81 34.80
N ALA A 26 -14.10 16.01 35.97
CA ALA A 26 -12.66 15.83 36.19
C ALA A 26 -12.08 14.48 35.71
N PRO A 27 -12.80 13.34 35.76
CA PRO A 27 -12.29 12.05 35.24
C PRO A 27 -12.11 12.05 33.72
N ILE A 28 -13.06 12.62 32.96
CA ILE A 28 -13.01 12.63 31.48
C ILE A 28 -11.98 13.64 30.99
N MET A 29 -11.91 14.83 31.60
CA MET A 29 -10.82 15.76 31.34
C MET A 29 -9.47 15.15 31.72
N GLY A 30 -9.37 14.44 32.84
CA GLY A 30 -8.17 13.72 33.25
C GLY A 30 -7.74 12.64 32.27
N LEU A 31 -8.68 11.95 31.61
CA LEU A 31 -8.39 10.98 30.57
C LEU A 31 -8.00 11.63 29.23
N PHE A 32 -8.61 12.75 28.83
CA PHE A 32 -8.18 13.52 27.66
C PHE A 32 -6.80 14.15 27.85
N ILE A 33 -6.53 14.70 29.03
CA ILE A 33 -5.23 15.21 29.43
C ILE A 33 -4.24 14.05 29.51
N GLY A 34 -4.61 12.92 30.11
CA GLY A 34 -3.79 11.71 30.18
C GLY A 34 -3.45 11.13 28.81
N ALA A 35 -4.38 11.12 27.86
CA ALA A 35 -4.14 10.71 26.49
C ALA A 35 -3.21 11.69 25.76
N THR A 36 -3.38 13.00 25.97
CA THR A 36 -2.53 14.04 25.37
C THR A 36 -1.12 14.02 25.96
N VAL A 37 -1.00 13.81 27.27
CA VAL A 37 0.27 13.62 27.98
C VAL A 37 0.92 12.32 27.54
N ALA A 38 0.18 11.22 27.39
CA ALA A 38 0.72 9.96 26.87
C ALA A 38 1.17 10.08 25.41
N LEU A 39 0.47 10.86 24.58
CA LEU A 39 0.89 11.18 23.22
C LEU A 39 2.17 12.04 23.21
N GLY A 40 2.26 13.03 24.11
CA GLY A 40 3.44 13.87 24.29
C GLY A 40 4.65 13.09 24.81
N VAL A 41 4.42 12.18 25.77
CA VAL A 41 5.44 11.26 26.29
C VAL A 41 5.86 10.28 25.22
N PHE A 42 4.94 9.78 24.39
CA PHE A 42 5.27 8.95 23.23
C PHE A 42 6.20 9.71 22.28
N VAL A 43 5.83 10.91 21.83
CA VAL A 43 6.69 11.74 20.96
C VAL A 43 8.06 12.03 21.60
N TRP A 44 8.10 12.26 22.92
CA TRP A 44 9.33 12.55 23.65
C TRP A 44 10.24 11.33 23.82
N VAL A 45 9.68 10.15 24.11
CA VAL A 45 10.41 8.89 24.26
C VAL A 45 10.89 8.38 22.91
N GLU A 46 10.03 8.42 21.88
CA GLU A 46 10.37 8.04 20.51
C GLU A 46 11.48 8.94 19.94
N GLY A 47 11.47 10.24 20.29
CA GLY A 47 12.49 11.20 19.89
C GLY A 47 13.85 11.01 20.57
N ARG A 48 13.92 10.22 21.64
CA ARG A 48 15.17 9.96 22.38
C ARG A 48 15.71 8.54 22.17
N ALA A 49 14.94 7.66 21.54
CA ALA A 49 15.30 6.27 21.27
C ALA A 49 16.17 6.16 19.99
N PRO A 50 17.35 5.52 20.05
CA PRO A 50 18.22 5.31 18.88
C PRO A 50 17.59 4.45 17.77
N ALA A 51 16.63 3.58 18.13
CA ALA A 51 15.85 2.72 17.23
C ALA A 51 14.34 2.83 17.56
N GLY A 52 13.80 4.05 17.46
CA GLY A 52 12.36 4.28 17.62
C GLY A 52 11.53 3.54 16.56
N ILE A 53 10.35 3.05 16.94
CA ILE A 53 9.43 2.37 16.02
C ILE A 53 8.95 3.33 14.95
N LEU A 54 8.85 4.63 15.27
CA LEU A 54 8.49 5.67 14.32
C LEU A 54 9.42 6.89 14.48
N PRO A 55 10.59 6.88 13.83
CA PRO A 55 11.63 7.88 14.07
C PRO A 55 11.14 9.28 13.64
N PRO A 56 11.26 10.32 14.50
CA PRO A 56 10.69 11.64 14.25
C PRO A 56 11.20 12.31 12.97
N ARG A 57 12.34 11.85 12.45
CA ARG A 57 12.90 12.26 11.16
C ARG A 57 11.94 12.08 9.99
N LEU A 58 11.05 11.08 10.03
CA LEU A 58 10.03 10.86 8.99
C LEU A 58 9.00 12.00 8.93
N PHE A 59 8.60 12.59 10.06
CA PHE A 59 7.66 13.73 10.07
C PHE A 59 8.27 15.03 9.58
N ARG A 60 9.60 15.10 9.45
CA ARG A 60 10.27 16.24 8.82
C ARG A 60 9.95 16.31 7.32
N ASN A 61 9.56 15.18 6.71
CA ASN A 61 8.97 15.15 5.39
C ASN A 61 7.48 15.52 5.47
N GLN A 62 7.13 16.67 4.89
CA GLN A 62 5.75 17.16 4.84
C GLN A 62 4.78 16.16 4.20
N VAL A 63 5.24 15.36 3.21
CA VAL A 63 4.40 14.34 2.56
C VAL A 63 4.00 13.25 3.56
N PHE A 64 4.96 12.74 4.33
CA PHE A 64 4.70 11.72 5.34
C PHE A 64 3.75 12.23 6.44
N ALA A 65 3.95 13.46 6.91
CA ALA A 65 3.09 14.08 7.92
C ALA A 65 1.64 14.24 7.43
N VAL A 66 1.45 14.76 6.20
CA VAL A 66 0.11 14.90 5.60
C VAL A 66 -0.53 13.53 5.37
N CYS A 67 0.21 12.56 4.85
CA CYS A 67 -0.31 11.20 4.66
C CYS A 67 -0.72 10.54 5.97
N SER A 68 0.04 10.75 7.05
CA SER A 68 -0.28 10.24 8.38
C SER A 68 -1.60 10.81 8.92
N VAL A 69 -1.81 12.13 8.77
CA VAL A 69 -3.05 12.77 9.21
C VAL A 69 -4.23 12.34 8.34
N LEU A 70 -4.07 12.29 7.01
CA LEU A 70 -5.11 11.79 6.10
C LEU A 70 -5.48 10.34 6.43
N SER A 71 -4.48 9.50 6.72
CA SER A 71 -4.69 8.10 7.11
C SER A 71 -5.49 7.98 8.42
N LEU A 72 -5.20 8.84 9.40
CA LEU A 72 -5.98 8.95 10.63
C LEU A 72 -7.44 9.32 10.32
N MET A 73 -7.68 10.28 9.41
CA MET A 73 -9.04 10.69 9.04
C MET A 73 -9.80 9.62 8.26
N VAL A 74 -9.11 8.88 7.38
CA VAL A 74 -9.67 7.70 6.71
C VAL A 74 -10.05 6.64 7.74
N GLY A 75 -9.19 6.35 8.71
CA GLY A 75 -9.49 5.43 9.81
C GLY A 75 -10.71 5.87 10.63
N PHE A 76 -10.77 7.15 11.00
CA PHE A 76 -11.89 7.77 11.73
C PHE A 76 -13.22 7.59 10.99
N ALA A 77 -13.24 7.90 9.70
CA ALA A 77 -14.42 7.73 8.86
C ALA A 77 -14.79 6.26 8.65
N MET A 78 -13.81 5.39 8.43
CA MET A 78 -14.03 3.97 8.19
C MET A 78 -14.72 3.32 9.38
N LEU A 79 -14.21 3.52 10.60
CA LEU A 79 -14.82 2.89 11.78
C LEU A 79 -16.16 3.54 12.15
N GLY A 80 -16.30 4.86 11.95
CA GLY A 80 -17.57 5.56 12.09
C GLY A 80 -18.64 4.98 11.16
N ALA A 81 -18.33 4.84 9.88
CA ALA A 81 -19.25 4.26 8.90
C ALA A 81 -19.61 2.80 9.24
N LEU A 82 -18.60 1.96 9.52
CA LEU A 82 -18.79 0.53 9.77
C LEU A 82 -19.62 0.25 11.03
N THR A 83 -19.62 1.18 11.99
CA THR A 83 -20.38 1.05 13.24
C THR A 83 -21.80 1.63 13.12
N PHE A 84 -21.94 2.83 12.56
CA PHE A 84 -23.19 3.59 12.62
C PHE A 84 -24.08 3.39 11.39
N VAL A 85 -23.55 2.99 10.24
CA VAL A 85 -24.39 2.62 9.08
C VAL A 85 -25.26 1.40 9.37
N PRO A 86 -24.73 0.26 9.87
CA PRO A 86 -25.58 -0.89 10.17
C PRO A 86 -26.56 -0.58 11.28
N MET A 87 -26.19 0.29 12.22
CA MET A 87 -27.05 0.78 13.28
C MET A 87 -28.23 1.56 12.72
N TYR A 88 -27.99 2.49 11.79
CA TYR A 88 -29.05 3.23 11.08
C TYR A 88 -30.03 2.27 10.41
N LEU A 89 -29.52 1.32 9.61
CA LEU A 89 -30.36 0.36 8.89
C LEU A 89 -31.18 -0.56 9.82
N ARG A 90 -30.69 -0.85 11.03
CA ARG A 90 -31.39 -1.71 12.00
C ARG A 90 -32.45 -0.97 12.81
N TYR A 91 -32.17 0.27 13.20
CA TYR A 91 -33.06 1.06 14.05
C TYR A 91 -34.07 1.90 13.24
N VAL A 92 -33.68 2.36 12.05
CA VAL A 92 -34.52 3.23 11.20
C VAL A 92 -35.31 2.42 10.18
N ASP A 93 -34.63 1.59 9.39
CA ASP A 93 -35.30 0.79 8.33
C ASP A 93 -35.91 -0.53 8.85
N GLY A 94 -35.67 -0.88 10.12
CA GLY A 94 -36.09 -2.16 10.69
C GLY A 94 -35.47 -3.40 10.06
N ALA A 95 -34.33 -3.24 9.38
CA ALA A 95 -33.65 -4.37 8.78
C ALA A 95 -33.13 -5.32 9.86
N SER A 96 -33.22 -6.63 9.59
CA SER A 96 -32.56 -7.62 10.43
C SER A 96 -31.04 -7.43 10.41
N ALA A 97 -30.31 -7.99 11.39
CA ALA A 97 -28.86 -7.91 11.42
C ALA A 97 -28.21 -8.44 10.12
N THR A 98 -28.77 -9.51 9.56
CA THR A 98 -28.32 -10.11 8.29
C THR A 98 -28.59 -9.20 7.09
N VAL A 99 -29.79 -8.61 7.01
CA VAL A 99 -30.15 -7.73 5.89
C VAL A 99 -29.40 -6.40 5.96
N SER A 100 -29.19 -5.85 7.14
CA SER A 100 -28.35 -4.66 7.35
C SER A 100 -26.92 -4.90 6.89
N GLY A 101 -26.32 -6.04 7.24
CA GLY A 101 -25.01 -6.44 6.71
C GLY A 101 -25.00 -6.53 5.18
N LEU A 102 -26.00 -7.18 4.59
CA LEU A 102 -26.13 -7.27 3.13
C LEU A 102 -26.28 -5.89 2.46
N ARG A 103 -27.03 -4.98 3.08
CA ARG A 103 -27.20 -3.59 2.62
C ARG A 103 -25.95 -2.73 2.77
N THR A 104 -24.94 -3.17 3.53
CA THR A 104 -23.62 -2.51 3.55
C THR A 104 -22.65 -2.99 2.47
N LEU A 105 -22.97 -4.07 1.74
CA LEU A 105 -22.13 -4.55 0.63
C LEU A 105 -21.84 -3.50 -0.46
N PRO A 106 -22.77 -2.61 -0.86
CA PRO A 106 -22.46 -1.57 -1.84
C PRO A 106 -21.29 -0.68 -1.41
N MET A 107 -21.10 -0.44 -0.11
CA MET A 107 -19.94 0.28 0.42
C MET A 107 -18.64 -0.48 0.13
N VAL A 108 -18.62 -1.79 0.37
CA VAL A 108 -17.46 -2.64 0.09
C VAL A 108 -17.17 -2.71 -1.41
N VAL A 109 -18.21 -2.74 -2.25
CA VAL A 109 -18.06 -2.70 -3.71
C VAL A 109 -17.43 -1.37 -4.14
N GLY A 110 -17.93 -0.23 -3.66
CA GLY A 110 -17.34 1.09 -3.92
C GLY A 110 -15.89 1.18 -3.47
N LEU A 111 -15.59 0.64 -2.28
CA LEU A 111 -14.24 0.56 -1.72
C LEU A 111 -13.30 -0.24 -2.63
N LEU A 112 -13.65 -1.47 -2.99
CA LEU A 112 -12.80 -2.36 -3.78
C LEU A 112 -12.58 -1.84 -5.20
N THR A 113 -13.66 -1.41 -5.86
CA THR A 113 -13.60 -0.93 -7.26
C THR A 113 -12.70 0.29 -7.39
N THR A 114 -12.84 1.26 -6.50
CA THR A 114 -12.01 2.47 -6.52
C THR A 114 -10.61 2.25 -5.98
N SER A 115 -10.41 1.37 -5.00
CA SER A 115 -9.09 1.00 -4.49
C SER A 115 -8.23 0.38 -5.59
N VAL A 116 -8.77 -0.59 -6.34
CA VAL A 116 -8.06 -1.23 -7.46
C VAL A 116 -7.89 -0.24 -8.61
N GLY A 117 -8.95 0.50 -8.95
CA GLY A 117 -8.91 1.49 -10.03
C GLY A 117 -7.91 2.61 -9.79
N ALA A 118 -7.81 3.13 -8.56
CA ALA A 118 -6.85 4.16 -8.18
C ALA A 118 -5.41 3.63 -8.28
N GLY A 119 -5.14 2.40 -7.82
CA GLY A 119 -3.82 1.79 -7.95
C GLY A 119 -3.36 1.66 -9.40
N ILE A 120 -4.22 1.11 -10.27
CA ILE A 120 -3.94 0.97 -11.72
C ILE A 120 -3.73 2.34 -12.37
N MET A 121 -4.60 3.31 -12.08
CA MET A 121 -4.54 4.63 -12.69
C MET A 121 -3.30 5.42 -12.24
N VAL A 122 -2.90 5.30 -10.97
CA VAL A 122 -1.65 5.88 -10.48
C VAL A 122 -0.45 5.26 -11.21
N GLY A 123 -0.43 3.94 -11.39
CA GLY A 123 0.62 3.25 -12.15
C GLY A 123 0.74 3.71 -13.61
N ARG A 124 -0.38 4.06 -14.26
CA ARG A 124 -0.38 4.52 -15.67
C ARG A 124 -0.12 6.01 -15.85
N THR A 125 -0.54 6.84 -14.89
CA THR A 125 -0.50 8.31 -15.03
C THR A 125 0.66 8.97 -14.29
N GLY A 126 1.27 8.27 -13.33
CA GLY A 126 2.33 8.80 -12.45
C GLY A 126 1.85 9.90 -11.48
N ARG A 127 0.57 10.31 -11.54
CA ARG A 127 0.00 11.41 -10.75
C ARG A 127 -0.89 10.86 -9.65
N TYR A 128 -0.42 10.91 -8.41
CA TYR A 128 -1.18 10.37 -7.27
C TYR A 128 -1.95 11.42 -6.46
N LYS A 129 -1.60 12.72 -6.54
CA LYS A 129 -2.18 13.76 -5.67
C LYS A 129 -3.70 13.88 -5.82
N ILE A 130 -4.22 13.66 -7.02
CA ILE A 130 -5.63 13.82 -7.34
C ILE A 130 -6.50 12.80 -6.57
N PHE A 131 -5.97 11.61 -6.27
CA PHE A 131 -6.78 10.55 -5.67
C PHE A 131 -7.11 10.77 -4.19
N PRO A 132 -6.17 11.08 -3.29
CA PRO A 132 -6.51 11.40 -1.90
C PRO A 132 -7.38 12.66 -1.77
N VAL A 133 -7.19 13.65 -2.65
CA VAL A 133 -8.02 14.86 -2.70
C VAL A 133 -9.44 14.52 -3.14
N ALA A 134 -9.59 13.76 -4.23
CA ALA A 134 -10.91 13.30 -4.68
C ALA A 134 -11.57 12.39 -3.65
N GLY A 135 -10.82 11.47 -3.03
CA GLY A 135 -11.32 10.52 -2.05
C GLY A 135 -11.84 11.19 -0.79
N THR A 136 -11.07 12.10 -0.19
CA THR A 136 -11.53 12.88 0.98
C THR A 136 -12.70 13.80 0.67
N GLY A 137 -12.72 14.42 -0.51
CA GLY A 137 -13.86 15.20 -0.99
C GLY A 137 -15.12 14.34 -1.14
N LEU A 138 -14.96 13.14 -1.71
CA LEU A 138 -16.04 12.18 -1.88
C LEU A 138 -16.61 11.69 -0.55
N MET A 139 -15.74 11.45 0.44
CA MET A 139 -16.15 11.12 1.81
C MET A 139 -16.93 12.26 2.47
N ALA A 140 -16.49 13.51 2.30
CA ALA A 140 -17.19 14.67 2.85
C ALA A 140 -18.59 14.81 2.25
N VAL A 141 -18.71 14.65 0.93
CA VAL A 141 -20.00 14.65 0.23
C VAL A 141 -20.87 13.48 0.69
N ALA A 142 -20.31 12.28 0.82
CA ALA A 142 -21.06 11.10 1.26
C ALA A 142 -21.62 11.26 2.68
N PHE A 143 -20.82 11.72 3.64
CA PHE A 143 -21.31 12.00 5.00
C PHE A 143 -22.35 13.13 5.03
N LEU A 144 -22.19 14.16 4.21
CA LEU A 144 -23.16 15.24 4.10
C LEU A 144 -24.49 14.74 3.52
N LEU A 145 -24.46 13.90 2.49
CA LEU A 145 -25.66 13.26 1.93
C LEU A 145 -26.32 12.33 2.94
N MET A 146 -25.53 11.55 3.69
CA MET A 146 -26.05 10.70 4.76
C MET A 146 -26.68 11.49 5.89
N SER A 147 -26.18 12.69 6.21
CA SER A 147 -26.79 13.56 7.23
C SER A 147 -28.18 14.07 6.86
N GLN A 148 -28.56 14.00 5.58
CA GLN A 148 -29.87 14.39 5.06
C GLN A 148 -30.82 13.20 4.89
N MET A 149 -30.42 12.00 5.29
CA MET A 149 -31.27 10.82 5.19
C MET A 149 -32.44 10.90 6.17
N ASP A 150 -33.63 10.59 5.67
CA ASP A 150 -34.84 10.46 6.49
C ASP A 150 -35.42 9.04 6.36
N GLU A 151 -36.42 8.72 7.18
CA GLU A 151 -37.14 7.44 7.21
C GLU A 151 -37.75 7.08 5.84
N SER A 152 -38.08 8.08 5.02
CA SER A 152 -38.65 7.90 3.69
C SER A 152 -37.60 7.69 2.58
N THR A 153 -36.31 7.63 2.90
CA THR A 153 -35.25 7.57 1.89
C THR A 153 -35.27 6.21 1.17
N PRO A 154 -35.35 6.17 -0.17
CA PRO A 154 -35.33 4.90 -0.90
C PRO A 154 -34.03 4.12 -0.70
N ALA A 155 -34.13 2.79 -0.57
CA ALA A 155 -32.96 1.91 -0.39
C ALA A 155 -31.90 2.04 -1.50
N LEU A 156 -32.30 2.41 -2.72
CA LEU A 156 -31.39 2.70 -3.82
C LEU A 156 -30.53 3.94 -3.57
N VAL A 157 -31.13 5.00 -3.01
CA VAL A 157 -30.42 6.24 -2.67
C VAL A 157 -29.44 6.00 -1.52
N GLN A 158 -29.87 5.24 -0.50
CA GLN A 158 -28.97 4.83 0.58
C GLN A 158 -27.77 4.02 0.05
N SER A 159 -28.03 3.06 -0.85
CA SER A 159 -26.98 2.24 -1.47
C SER A 159 -26.01 3.10 -2.27
N LEU A 160 -26.50 4.13 -2.99
CA LEU A 160 -25.64 5.07 -3.71
C LEU A 160 -24.74 5.87 -2.77
N TYR A 161 -25.25 6.34 -1.64
CA TYR A 161 -24.44 7.06 -0.64
C TYR A 161 -23.38 6.15 -0.02
N LEU A 162 -23.70 4.88 0.21
CA LEU A 162 -22.74 3.89 0.69
C LEU A 162 -21.66 3.58 -0.33
N VAL A 163 -22.01 3.44 -1.62
CA VAL A 163 -21.03 3.31 -2.71
C VAL A 163 -20.13 4.53 -2.75
N LEU A 164 -20.67 5.74 -2.63
CA LEU A 164 -19.92 6.99 -2.64
C LEU A 164 -18.94 7.08 -1.47
N LEU A 165 -19.38 6.69 -0.28
CA LEU A 165 -18.54 6.64 0.92
C LEU A 165 -17.42 5.61 0.77
N GLY A 166 -17.77 4.40 0.33
CA GLY A 166 -16.82 3.33 0.05
C GLY A 166 -15.78 3.75 -0.98
N ALA A 167 -16.23 4.38 -2.06
CA ALA A 167 -15.38 4.94 -3.10
C ALA A 167 -14.37 5.95 -2.53
N GLY A 168 -14.82 6.87 -1.68
CA GLY A 168 -13.94 7.87 -1.08
C GLY A 168 -12.87 7.27 -0.17
N ILE A 169 -13.25 6.26 0.62
CA ILE A 169 -12.31 5.50 1.46
C ILE A 169 -11.31 4.75 0.56
N GLY A 170 -11.76 4.13 -0.53
CA GLY A 170 -10.94 3.30 -1.42
C GLY A 170 -9.90 4.09 -2.19
N LEU A 171 -10.30 5.24 -2.75
CA LEU A 171 -9.41 6.20 -3.41
C LEU A 171 -8.28 6.69 -2.48
N SER A 172 -8.58 6.85 -1.19
CA SER A 172 -7.62 7.39 -0.23
C SER A 172 -6.73 6.29 0.37
N MET A 173 -7.31 5.15 0.71
CA MET A 173 -6.66 4.11 1.51
C MET A 173 -5.38 3.57 0.87
N GLN A 174 -5.44 3.14 -0.39
CA GLN A 174 -4.26 2.56 -1.05
C GLN A 174 -3.26 3.61 -1.50
N VAL A 175 -3.75 4.75 -2.00
CA VAL A 175 -2.88 5.78 -2.55
C VAL A 175 -2.02 6.41 -1.47
N LEU A 176 -2.51 6.59 -0.24
CA LEU A 176 -1.70 7.09 0.88
C LEU A 176 -0.52 6.17 1.21
N ILE A 177 -0.71 4.85 1.14
CA ILE A 177 0.36 3.88 1.36
C ILE A 177 1.38 3.97 0.22
N LEU A 178 0.92 3.98 -1.02
CA LEU A 178 1.77 4.10 -2.21
C LEU A 178 2.62 5.39 -2.18
N ILE A 179 2.04 6.52 -1.79
CA ILE A 179 2.75 7.80 -1.67
C ILE A 179 3.89 7.71 -0.66
N VAL A 180 3.63 7.12 0.50
CA VAL A 180 4.63 6.99 1.55
C VAL A 180 5.70 5.99 1.14
N GLN A 181 5.34 4.91 0.45
CA GLN A 181 6.31 3.98 -0.10
C GLN A 181 7.22 4.65 -1.14
N ASN A 182 6.65 5.44 -2.04
CA ASN A 182 7.39 6.16 -3.09
C ASN A 182 8.31 7.26 -2.54
N THR A 183 7.93 7.92 -1.43
CA THR A 183 8.69 9.06 -0.89
C THR A 183 9.66 8.69 0.23
N SER A 184 9.68 7.43 0.66
CA SER A 184 10.56 6.95 1.73
C SER A 184 11.80 6.27 1.16
N ARG A 185 12.92 6.38 1.87
CA ARG A 185 14.13 5.60 1.56
C ARG A 185 13.86 4.12 1.80
N PHE A 186 14.52 3.25 1.05
CA PHE A 186 14.35 1.80 1.15
C PHE A 186 14.53 1.27 2.58
N GLU A 187 15.50 1.83 3.32
CA GLU A 187 15.79 1.52 4.74
C GLU A 187 14.62 1.85 5.68
N ASP A 188 13.83 2.88 5.38
CA ASP A 188 12.73 3.37 6.20
C ASP A 188 11.35 2.90 5.68
N LEU A 189 11.29 2.15 4.57
CA LEU A 189 10.05 1.79 3.87
C LEU A 189 9.04 1.03 4.76
N GLY A 190 9.55 0.05 5.53
CA GLY A 190 8.73 -0.73 6.45
C GLY A 190 8.19 0.10 7.61
N VAL A 191 9.01 1.02 8.13
CA VAL A 191 8.64 1.92 9.22
C VAL A 191 7.62 2.96 8.74
N ALA A 192 7.80 3.50 7.54
CA ALA A 192 6.90 4.50 6.99
C ALA A 192 5.52 3.91 6.68
N THR A 193 5.47 2.72 6.06
CA THR A 193 4.21 2.01 5.75
C THR A 193 3.46 1.61 7.02
N SER A 194 4.17 1.03 7.99
CA SER A 194 3.57 0.67 9.28
C SER A 194 3.12 1.90 10.06
N GLY A 195 3.83 3.02 9.95
CA GLY A 195 3.44 4.30 10.53
C GLY A 195 2.12 4.83 10.00
N VAL A 196 1.92 4.85 8.67
CA VAL A 196 0.64 5.26 8.07
C VAL A 196 -0.50 4.35 8.54
N THR A 197 -0.27 3.03 8.59
CA THR A 197 -1.26 2.07 9.09
C THR A 197 -1.54 2.26 10.57
N PHE A 198 -0.52 2.57 11.36
CA PHE A 198 -0.67 2.88 12.78
C PHE A 198 -1.60 4.08 12.99
N PHE A 199 -1.36 5.20 12.30
CA PHE A 199 -2.23 6.37 12.37
C PHE A 199 -3.66 6.07 11.95
N ARG A 200 -3.86 5.19 10.95
CA ARG A 200 -5.18 4.72 10.54
C ARG A 200 -5.91 4.01 11.67
N VAL A 201 -5.26 3.06 12.33
CA VAL A 201 -5.86 2.28 13.43
C VAL A 201 -6.16 3.19 14.62
N VAL A 202 -5.24 4.11 14.93
CA VAL A 202 -5.46 5.15 15.95
C VAL A 202 -6.69 5.99 15.60
N GLY A 203 -6.77 6.48 14.36
CA GLY A 203 -7.91 7.23 13.85
C GLY A 203 -9.22 6.46 13.93
N ALA A 204 -9.20 5.17 13.60
CA ALA A 204 -10.35 4.28 13.78
C ALA A 204 -10.80 4.27 15.24
N SER A 205 -9.91 4.03 16.20
CA SER A 205 -10.25 4.07 17.64
C SER A 205 -10.85 5.41 18.06
N PHE A 206 -10.26 6.53 17.65
CA PHE A 206 -10.83 7.88 17.87
C PHE A 206 -12.22 8.03 17.23
N GLY A 207 -12.43 7.45 16.05
CA GLY A 207 -13.71 7.40 15.35
C GLY A 207 -14.78 6.73 16.20
N ALA A 208 -14.60 5.47 16.59
CA ALA A 208 -15.61 4.78 17.41
C ALA A 208 -15.91 5.51 18.72
N ALA A 209 -14.86 6.00 19.38
CA ALA A 209 -14.92 6.77 20.61
C ALA A 209 -15.77 8.04 20.47
N ILE A 210 -15.40 8.94 19.54
CA ILE A 210 -16.06 10.23 19.36
C ILE A 210 -17.47 10.05 18.81
N PHE A 211 -17.66 9.21 17.80
CA PHE A 211 -19.00 8.96 17.24
C PHE A 211 -19.92 8.34 18.28
N GLY A 212 -19.45 7.35 19.05
CA GLY A 212 -20.24 6.71 20.11
C GLY A 212 -20.68 7.69 21.19
N ALA A 213 -19.79 8.58 21.58
CA ALA A 213 -20.07 9.55 22.61
C ALA A 213 -20.97 10.70 22.10
N LEU A 214 -20.78 11.17 20.85
CA LEU A 214 -21.71 12.09 20.19
C LEU A 214 -23.10 11.48 20.08
N PHE A 215 -23.17 10.23 19.60
CA PHE A 215 -24.41 9.47 19.46
C PHE A 215 -25.14 9.33 20.80
N ALA A 216 -24.45 8.90 21.86
CA ALA A 216 -25.02 8.77 23.20
C ALA A 216 -25.55 10.11 23.73
N THR A 217 -24.85 11.22 23.45
CA THR A 217 -25.25 12.55 23.90
C THR A 217 -26.46 13.09 23.14
N PHE A 218 -26.54 12.86 21.83
CA PHE A 218 -27.68 13.26 21.01
C PHE A 218 -28.91 12.39 21.29
N LEU A 219 -28.69 11.07 21.39
CA LEU A 219 -29.75 10.12 21.69
C LEU A 219 -30.29 10.35 23.10
N GLY A 220 -29.43 10.54 24.11
CA GLY A 220 -29.86 10.80 25.48
C GLY A 220 -30.73 12.05 25.62
N ARG A 221 -30.46 13.10 24.82
CA ARG A 221 -31.29 14.32 24.76
C ARG A 221 -32.66 14.09 24.11
N ARG A 222 -32.76 13.18 23.14
CA ARG A 222 -34.00 12.91 22.38
C ARG A 222 -34.83 11.76 22.93
N MET A 223 -34.21 10.80 23.62
CA MET A 223 -34.85 9.56 24.04
C MET A 223 -35.89 9.79 25.14
N GLY A 224 -35.62 10.67 26.12
CA GLY A 224 -36.57 10.98 27.18
C GLY A 224 -37.92 11.50 26.65
N PRO A 225 -37.93 12.57 25.83
CA PRO A 225 -39.15 13.06 25.18
C PRO A 225 -39.82 12.01 24.27
N ALA A 226 -39.04 11.21 23.55
CA ALA A 226 -39.56 10.17 22.65
C ALA A 226 -40.28 9.04 23.39
N LEU A 227 -39.72 8.56 24.52
CA LEU A 227 -40.34 7.52 25.35
C LEU A 227 -41.66 8.00 25.95
N VAL A 228 -41.72 9.24 26.41
CA VAL A 228 -42.95 9.85 26.96
C VAL A 228 -44.01 10.04 25.87
N ALA A 229 -43.61 10.46 24.67
CA ALA A 229 -44.53 10.68 23.55
C ALA A 229 -45.14 9.37 23.01
N GLY A 230 -44.38 8.27 23.05
CA GLY A 230 -44.82 6.96 22.56
C GLY A 230 -45.46 6.05 23.62
N ASP A 231 -45.39 6.39 24.90
CA ASP A 231 -45.72 5.49 26.04
C ASP A 231 -45.01 4.13 25.95
N ALA A 232 -43.73 4.17 25.56
CA ALA A 232 -42.94 2.99 25.24
C ALA A 232 -42.14 2.47 26.45
N PRO A 233 -41.98 1.14 26.60
CA PRO A 233 -41.11 0.58 27.63
C PRO A 233 -39.64 0.94 27.36
N VAL A 234 -38.89 1.23 28.42
CA VAL A 234 -37.48 1.64 28.36
C VAL A 234 -36.61 0.61 27.63
N ASP A 235 -36.95 -0.68 27.70
CA ASP A 235 -36.24 -1.75 27.00
C ASP A 235 -36.30 -1.65 25.47
N ALA A 236 -37.35 -1.00 24.93
CA ALA A 236 -37.46 -0.74 23.49
C ALA A 236 -36.43 0.27 22.99
N ALA A 237 -35.92 1.12 23.89
CA ALA A 237 -34.86 2.08 23.56
C ALA A 237 -33.52 1.39 23.29
N HIS A 238 -33.29 0.17 23.78
CA HIS A 238 -32.00 -0.53 23.71
C HIS A 238 -32.00 -1.76 22.79
N SER A 239 -33.16 -2.18 22.30
CA SER A 239 -33.28 -3.35 21.44
C SER A 239 -34.11 -3.05 20.18
N PRO A 240 -33.49 -3.07 18.99
CA PRO A 240 -34.23 -2.84 17.75
C PRO A 240 -35.26 -3.94 17.49
N ALA A 241 -35.03 -5.17 17.99
CA ALA A 241 -35.98 -6.27 17.85
C ALA A 241 -37.25 -6.07 18.72
N VAL A 242 -37.11 -5.41 19.87
CA VAL A 242 -38.26 -5.05 20.73
C VAL A 242 -38.97 -3.84 20.13
N LEU A 243 -38.22 -2.86 19.64
CA LEU A 243 -38.76 -1.66 19.00
C LEU A 243 -39.67 -2.00 17.80
N HIS A 244 -39.24 -2.90 16.92
CA HIS A 244 -40.01 -3.29 15.74
C HIS A 244 -41.19 -4.24 16.02
N ARG A 245 -41.30 -4.76 17.25
CA ARG A 245 -42.49 -5.52 17.69
C ARG A 245 -43.58 -4.62 18.27
N LEU A 246 -43.27 -3.36 18.56
CA LEU A 246 -44.24 -2.40 19.08
C LEU A 246 -45.14 -1.85 17.96
N PRO A 247 -46.35 -1.40 18.30
CA PRO A 247 -47.19 -0.68 17.35
C PRO A 247 -46.46 0.54 16.77
N HIS A 248 -46.68 0.82 15.48
CA HIS A 248 -46.00 1.91 14.76
C HIS A 248 -46.14 3.28 15.45
N TYR A 249 -47.25 3.54 16.14
CA TYR A 249 -47.47 4.79 16.88
C TYR A 249 -46.54 4.94 18.11
N VAL A 250 -46.13 3.83 18.72
CA VAL A 250 -45.21 3.78 19.87
C VAL A 250 -43.75 3.83 19.41
N ALA A 251 -43.45 3.17 18.29
CA ALA A 251 -42.10 3.08 17.77
C ALA A 251 -41.64 4.35 17.04
N ALA A 252 -42.53 5.06 16.34
CA ALA A 252 -42.17 6.21 15.50
C ALA A 252 -41.40 7.33 16.23
N PRO A 253 -41.77 7.76 17.46
CA PRO A 253 -41.00 8.77 18.19
C PRO A 253 -39.56 8.31 18.51
N ILE A 254 -39.37 7.03 18.81
CA ILE A 254 -38.06 6.45 19.12
C ILE A 254 -37.22 6.34 17.84
N VAL A 255 -37.82 5.82 16.75
CA VAL A 255 -37.15 5.70 15.45
C VAL A 255 -36.67 7.06 14.96
N ARG A 256 -37.52 8.10 15.05
CA ARG A 256 -37.16 9.47 14.70
C ARG A 256 -36.05 10.03 15.57
N ALA A 257 -36.07 9.75 16.88
CA ALA A 257 -34.99 10.16 17.79
C ALA A 257 -33.64 9.51 17.42
N TYR A 258 -33.66 8.25 16.98
CA TYR A 258 -32.49 7.55 16.45
C TYR A 258 -32.01 8.16 15.12
N ALA A 259 -32.91 8.36 14.15
CA ALA A 259 -32.60 8.94 12.85
C ALA A 259 -31.97 10.34 12.99
N GLU A 260 -32.61 11.26 13.72
CA GLU A 260 -32.08 12.61 13.93
C GLU A 260 -30.74 12.64 14.67
N SER A 261 -30.52 11.69 15.59
CA SER A 261 -29.24 11.58 16.31
C SER A 261 -28.13 11.09 15.40
N LEU A 262 -28.40 10.08 14.57
CA LEU A 262 -27.44 9.58 13.59
C LEU A 262 -27.13 10.61 12.51
N ASN A 263 -28.14 11.37 12.04
CA ASN A 263 -27.96 12.45 11.08
C ASN A 263 -27.02 13.53 11.60
N GLN A 264 -27.15 13.94 12.87
CA GLN A 264 -26.21 14.87 13.49
C GLN A 264 -24.80 14.31 13.61
N VAL A 265 -24.67 13.02 13.92
CA VAL A 265 -23.37 12.35 13.97
C VAL A 265 -22.71 12.33 12.58
N PHE A 266 -23.46 12.01 11.52
CA PHE A 266 -22.97 12.07 10.15
C PHE A 266 -22.63 13.49 9.70
N LEU A 267 -23.37 14.50 10.16
CA LEU A 267 -23.03 15.91 9.90
C LEU A 267 -21.70 16.29 10.55
N CYS A 268 -21.47 15.89 11.80
CA CYS A 268 -20.17 16.08 12.45
C CYS A 268 -19.05 15.37 11.69
N ALA A 269 -19.30 14.15 11.20
CA ALA A 269 -18.34 13.42 10.36
C ALA A 269 -18.04 14.14 9.04
N ALA A 270 -19.05 14.78 8.43
CA ALA A 270 -18.87 15.58 7.22
C ALA A 270 -17.92 16.75 7.44
N PHE A 271 -17.99 17.46 8.57
CA PHE A 271 -17.05 18.52 8.91
C PHE A 271 -15.62 18.00 9.11
N VAL A 272 -15.46 16.84 9.74
CA VAL A 272 -14.15 16.20 9.87
C VAL A 272 -13.61 15.81 8.51
N ALA A 273 -14.41 15.15 7.66
CA ALA A 273 -14.00 14.79 6.31
C ALA A 273 -13.68 16.02 5.44
N LEU A 274 -14.40 17.13 5.61
CA LEU A 274 -14.12 18.41 4.94
C LEU A 274 -12.78 19.01 5.38
N ALA A 275 -12.46 18.95 6.67
CA ALA A 275 -11.13 19.34 7.15
C ALA A 275 -10.02 18.47 6.54
N GLY A 276 -10.29 17.17 6.36
CA GLY A 276 -9.40 16.25 5.64
C GLY A 276 -9.23 16.61 4.17
N PHE A 277 -10.31 17.01 3.50
CA PHE A 277 -10.25 17.51 2.13
C PHE A 277 -9.39 18.76 2.02
N ILE A 278 -9.59 19.74 2.90
CA ILE A 278 -8.77 20.96 2.94
C ILE A 278 -7.30 20.58 3.16
N LEU A 279 -7.00 19.65 4.07
CA LEU A 279 -5.64 19.18 4.32
C LEU A 279 -5.04 18.46 3.10
N ALA A 280 -5.82 17.66 2.40
CA ALA A 280 -5.39 16.96 1.19
C ALA A 280 -4.95 17.94 0.08
N LEU A 281 -5.53 19.14 0.01
CA LEU A 281 -5.10 20.16 -0.94
C LEU A 281 -3.64 20.62 -0.71
N PHE A 282 -3.18 20.61 0.55
CA PHE A 282 -1.81 20.95 0.93
C PHE A 282 -0.79 19.83 0.67
N LEU A 283 -1.23 18.67 0.19
CA LEU A 283 -0.33 17.59 -0.22
C LEU A 283 0.55 18.08 -1.37
N ARG A 284 1.88 18.09 -1.17
CA ARG A 284 2.84 18.38 -2.24
C ARG A 284 2.96 17.17 -3.15
N GLU A 285 2.85 17.42 -4.45
CA GLU A 285 3.06 16.39 -5.48
C GLU A 285 4.56 16.20 -5.67
N VAL A 286 5.06 15.02 -5.31
CA VAL A 286 6.42 14.58 -5.63
C VAL A 286 6.27 13.61 -6.81
N PRO A 287 6.98 13.74 -7.94
CA PRO A 287 6.85 12.77 -9.01
C PRO A 287 7.09 11.34 -8.51
N LEU A 288 6.38 10.36 -9.11
CA LEU A 288 6.68 8.95 -8.85
C LEU A 288 8.14 8.72 -9.18
N ALA A 289 8.92 8.19 -8.24
CA ALA A 289 10.25 7.70 -8.57
C ALA A 289 10.06 6.48 -9.48
N ASP A 290 10.83 6.39 -10.56
CA ASP A 290 10.79 5.28 -11.50
C ASP A 290 11.21 3.98 -10.79
N ILE A 291 10.25 3.32 -10.14
CA ILE A 291 10.39 1.92 -9.74
C ILE A 291 10.17 1.14 -11.03
N HIS A 292 11.27 0.90 -11.75
CA HIS A 292 11.32 0.04 -12.94
C HIS A 292 10.68 -1.34 -12.66
N ASP A 293 10.14 -1.91 -13.74
CA ASP A 293 9.37 -3.14 -13.86
C ASP A 293 9.62 -4.24 -12.82
N SER A 294 8.75 -4.29 -11.81
CA SER A 294 8.49 -5.52 -11.07
C SER A 294 6.97 -5.72 -10.96
N PRO A 295 6.35 -6.49 -11.86
CA PRO A 295 4.91 -6.72 -11.89
C PRO A 295 4.33 -7.39 -10.62
N SER A 296 5.17 -7.78 -9.66
CA SER A 296 4.81 -8.42 -8.40
C SER A 296 4.49 -7.46 -7.24
N CYS A 297 4.92 -6.19 -7.26
CA CYS A 297 4.78 -5.31 -6.08
C CYS A 297 3.38 -4.70 -5.84
N LEU A 298 2.50 -4.68 -6.85
CA LEU A 298 1.18 -4.04 -6.74
C LEU A 298 0.13 -4.90 -6.02
N GLY A 299 0.39 -6.20 -5.83
CA GLY A 299 -0.50 -7.15 -5.13
C GLY A 299 -0.27 -7.26 -3.62
N ASP A 300 0.84 -6.73 -3.10
CA ASP A 300 1.28 -6.97 -1.73
C ASP A 300 0.57 -6.10 -0.68
N GLY A 301 -0.31 -5.18 -1.08
CA GLY A 301 -1.14 -4.38 -0.17
C GLY A 301 -2.08 -5.19 0.74
N PHE A 302 -2.23 -6.49 0.45
CA PHE A 302 -2.98 -7.47 1.25
C PHE A 302 -2.14 -8.68 1.67
N ALA A 303 -0.85 -8.73 1.32
CA ALA A 303 0.03 -9.81 1.77
C ALA A 303 0.39 -9.58 3.24
N VAL A 304 0.29 -10.64 4.05
CA VAL A 304 0.86 -10.68 5.41
C VAL A 304 2.32 -10.18 5.31
N PRO A 305 2.79 -9.27 6.18
CA PRO A 305 4.18 -8.81 6.14
C PRO A 305 5.08 -10.04 6.26
N ARG A 306 5.64 -10.50 5.14
CA ARG A 306 6.71 -11.46 5.18
C ARG A 306 7.93 -10.67 5.59
N THR A 307 8.53 -11.00 6.72
CA THR A 307 9.92 -10.63 6.97
C THR A 307 10.71 -11.18 5.78
N LYS A 308 11.20 -10.31 4.90
CA LYS A 308 12.05 -10.70 3.78
C LYS A 308 13.12 -11.64 4.32
N SER A 309 13.28 -12.79 3.66
CA SER A 309 14.29 -13.78 4.05
C SER A 309 15.66 -13.10 4.04
N PRO A 310 16.62 -13.49 4.90
CA PRO A 310 18.01 -13.06 4.78
C PRO A 310 18.54 -13.23 3.34
N GLU A 311 18.04 -14.23 2.61
CA GLU A 311 18.31 -14.46 1.20
C GLU A 311 17.82 -13.30 0.29
N ASP A 312 16.60 -12.79 0.49
CA ASP A 312 16.04 -11.68 -0.32
C ASP A 312 16.82 -10.38 -0.08
N VAL A 313 17.30 -10.16 1.15
CA VAL A 313 18.10 -8.99 1.49
C VAL A 313 19.49 -9.09 0.87
N LEU A 314 20.07 -10.29 0.87
CA LEU A 314 21.36 -10.57 0.23
C LEU A 314 21.25 -10.42 -1.30
N GLU A 315 20.18 -10.90 -1.92
CA GLU A 315 19.92 -10.74 -3.35
C GLU A 315 19.85 -9.26 -3.76
N ILE A 316 19.11 -8.44 -3.00
CA ILE A 316 19.01 -7.00 -3.26
C ILE A 316 20.36 -6.30 -3.08
N ALA A 317 21.11 -6.65 -2.02
CA ALA A 317 22.43 -6.08 -1.76
C ALA A 317 23.45 -6.45 -2.85
N VAL A 318 23.42 -7.70 -3.31
CA VAL A 318 24.29 -8.21 -4.38
C VAL A 318 23.95 -7.52 -5.71
N THR A 319 22.67 -7.38 -6.05
CA THR A 319 22.24 -6.66 -7.26
C THR A 319 22.71 -5.19 -7.24
N HIS A 320 22.63 -4.52 -6.09
CA HIS A 320 23.17 -3.16 -5.93
C HIS A 320 24.70 -3.10 -6.11
N LEU A 321 25.43 -4.01 -5.47
CA LEU A 321 26.90 -4.09 -5.61
C LEU A 321 27.31 -4.34 -7.07
N LEU A 322 26.58 -5.20 -7.76
CA LEU A 322 26.82 -5.53 -9.17
C LEU A 322 26.49 -4.38 -10.12
N HIS A 323 25.54 -3.52 -9.77
CA HIS A 323 25.20 -2.34 -10.56
C HIS A 323 26.26 -1.24 -10.39
N GLU A 324 26.85 -1.10 -9.20
CA GLU A 324 27.92 -0.14 -8.91
C GLU A 324 29.31 -0.62 -9.34
N ALA A 325 29.48 -1.89 -9.69
CA ALA A 325 30.77 -2.49 -10.06
C ALA A 325 31.03 -2.41 -11.58
N PRO A 326 31.88 -1.47 -12.05
CA PRO A 326 32.20 -1.36 -13.47
C PRO A 326 32.87 -2.63 -14.03
N GLU A 327 33.60 -3.37 -13.20
CA GLU A 327 34.30 -4.62 -13.56
C GLU A 327 33.36 -5.74 -14.04
N VAL A 328 32.10 -5.70 -13.60
CA VAL A 328 31.10 -6.73 -13.91
C VAL A 328 30.24 -6.35 -15.11
N ARG A 329 30.55 -5.25 -15.82
CA ARG A 329 29.85 -4.88 -17.05
C ARG A 329 30.27 -5.77 -18.22
N LEU A 330 29.34 -6.05 -19.14
CA LEU A 330 29.58 -6.87 -20.33
C LEU A 330 30.89 -6.58 -21.11
N PRO A 331 31.27 -5.31 -21.37
CA PRO A 331 32.51 -5.00 -22.07
C PRO A 331 33.77 -5.42 -21.31
N ASN A 332 33.76 -5.28 -19.98
CA ASN A 332 34.88 -5.64 -19.12
C ASN A 332 34.95 -7.15 -18.90
N LEU A 333 33.79 -7.81 -18.82
CA LEU A 333 33.70 -9.27 -18.82
C LEU A 333 34.22 -9.87 -20.11
N ALA A 334 33.87 -9.28 -21.27
CA ALA A 334 34.41 -9.69 -22.57
C ALA A 334 35.94 -9.48 -22.67
N ALA A 335 36.45 -8.35 -22.14
CA ALA A 335 37.88 -8.05 -22.14
C ALA A 335 38.70 -8.92 -21.17
N ALA A 336 38.12 -9.32 -20.04
CA ALA A 336 38.75 -10.25 -19.09
C ALA A 336 38.83 -11.68 -19.65
N TYR A 337 38.03 -11.98 -20.68
CA TYR A 337 37.90 -13.28 -21.30
C TYR A 337 38.89 -13.46 -22.48
N GLN A 338 40.18 -13.64 -22.16
CA GLN A 338 41.23 -13.76 -23.19
C GLN A 338 41.12 -15.01 -24.09
N ASP A 339 40.31 -16.01 -23.72
CA ASP A 339 40.16 -17.30 -24.42
C ASP A 339 38.81 -17.46 -25.19
N SER A 340 37.93 -16.46 -25.23
CA SER A 340 36.66 -16.55 -25.98
C SER A 340 36.73 -15.80 -27.30
N GLU A 341 36.32 -16.45 -28.38
CA GLU A 341 36.17 -15.84 -29.71
C GLU A 341 34.93 -14.91 -29.80
N LEU A 342 34.13 -14.81 -28.72
CA LEU A 342 32.91 -14.00 -28.69
C LEU A 342 33.22 -12.53 -28.36
N ASP A 343 32.76 -11.63 -29.23
CA ASP A 343 32.70 -10.21 -28.96
C ASP A 343 31.58 -9.88 -27.94
N VAL A 344 31.55 -8.62 -27.47
CA VAL A 344 30.54 -8.13 -26.52
C VAL A 344 29.12 -8.43 -26.99
N ALA A 345 28.86 -8.28 -28.29
CA ALA A 345 27.57 -8.57 -28.92
C ALA A 345 27.24 -10.08 -28.90
N GLY A 346 28.22 -10.94 -29.15
CA GLY A 346 28.08 -12.39 -29.06
C GLY A 346 27.77 -12.87 -27.64
N LEU A 347 28.50 -12.36 -26.63
CA LEU A 347 28.22 -12.67 -25.22
C LEU A 347 26.81 -12.24 -24.80
N TRP A 348 26.42 -11.02 -25.20
CA TRP A 348 25.06 -10.53 -24.97
C TRP A 348 24.01 -11.43 -25.64
N GLY A 349 24.24 -11.87 -26.87
CA GLY A 349 23.32 -12.74 -27.59
C GLY A 349 23.16 -14.12 -26.95
N VAL A 350 24.27 -14.73 -26.49
CA VAL A 350 24.24 -16.01 -25.76
C VAL A 350 23.47 -15.87 -24.43
N LEU A 351 23.70 -14.79 -23.69
CA LEU A 351 22.95 -14.47 -22.46
C LEU A 351 21.45 -14.31 -22.72
N ARG A 352 21.06 -13.61 -23.79
CA ARG A 352 19.64 -13.40 -24.11
C ARG A 352 18.94 -14.70 -24.48
N ILE A 353 19.57 -15.58 -25.26
CA ILE A 353 18.98 -16.90 -25.55
C ILE A 353 18.78 -17.68 -24.24
N TYR A 354 19.80 -17.71 -23.37
CA TYR A 354 19.71 -18.39 -22.06
C TYR A 354 18.57 -17.84 -21.18
N GLN A 355 18.44 -16.52 -21.08
CA GLN A 355 17.39 -15.86 -20.28
C GLN A 355 15.99 -16.21 -20.81
N TYR A 356 15.79 -16.12 -22.12
CA TYR A 356 14.49 -16.41 -22.73
C TYR A 356 14.12 -17.90 -22.68
N GLU A 357 15.07 -18.81 -22.87
CA GLU A 357 14.83 -20.25 -22.65
C GLU A 357 14.41 -20.51 -21.20
N ARG A 358 15.00 -19.82 -20.22
CA ARG A 358 14.70 -20.06 -18.80
C ARG A 358 13.39 -19.41 -18.32
N PHE A 359 13.00 -18.27 -18.88
CA PHE A 359 11.77 -17.57 -18.50
C PHE A 359 10.54 -17.98 -19.32
N PHE A 360 10.73 -18.21 -20.63
CA PHE A 360 9.63 -18.37 -21.58
C PHE A 360 9.65 -19.74 -22.28
N ASP A 361 10.54 -20.65 -21.88
CA ASP A 361 10.72 -22.03 -22.41
C ASP A 361 11.14 -22.07 -23.90
N THR A 362 11.02 -20.97 -24.63
CA THR A 362 11.43 -20.79 -26.03
C THR A 362 12.01 -19.39 -26.23
N ALA A 363 13.19 -19.30 -26.85
CA ALA A 363 13.78 -18.03 -27.25
C ALA A 363 13.47 -17.75 -28.72
N ARG A 364 12.67 -16.71 -29.00
CA ARG A 364 12.37 -16.28 -30.38
C ARG A 364 13.07 -14.97 -30.68
N LEU A 365 13.67 -14.86 -31.88
CA LEU A 365 14.34 -13.63 -32.30
C LEU A 365 13.36 -12.46 -32.37
N THR A 366 12.13 -12.72 -32.85
CA THR A 366 11.08 -11.71 -32.92
C THR A 366 10.66 -11.17 -31.54
N ASP A 367 10.54 -12.02 -30.53
CA ASP A 367 10.16 -11.63 -29.17
C ASP A 367 11.27 -10.80 -28.50
N ILE A 368 12.53 -11.20 -28.69
CA ILE A 368 13.71 -10.44 -28.22
C ILE A 368 13.73 -9.05 -28.87
N ALA A 369 13.51 -8.97 -30.18
CA ALA A 369 13.50 -7.71 -30.91
C ALA A 369 12.36 -6.77 -30.47
N GLN A 370 11.15 -7.32 -30.26
CA GLN A 370 10.00 -6.56 -29.77
C GLN A 370 10.22 -5.99 -28.37
N HIS A 371 10.84 -6.76 -27.48
CA HIS A 371 11.17 -6.32 -26.12
C HIS A 371 12.17 -5.15 -26.11
N LEU A 372 13.12 -5.15 -27.03
CA LEU A 372 14.10 -4.07 -27.22
C LEU A 372 13.56 -2.91 -28.07
N HIS A 373 12.30 -2.97 -28.52
CA HIS A 373 11.70 -2.00 -29.43
C HIS A 373 12.49 -1.78 -30.74
N LEU A 374 13.20 -2.81 -31.20
CA LEU A 374 14.00 -2.80 -32.43
C LEU A 374 13.40 -3.72 -33.50
N PRO A 375 13.57 -3.42 -34.79
CA PRO A 375 13.27 -4.38 -35.86
C PRO A 375 14.20 -5.60 -35.75
N HIS A 376 13.66 -6.82 -35.87
CA HIS A 376 14.43 -8.07 -35.77
C HIS A 376 15.64 -8.14 -36.73
N GLN A 377 15.52 -7.49 -37.90
CA GLN A 377 16.58 -7.37 -38.92
C GLN A 377 17.87 -6.73 -38.40
N VAL A 378 17.79 -5.91 -37.35
CA VAL A 378 18.98 -5.27 -36.74
C VAL A 378 19.77 -6.28 -35.91
N LEU A 379 19.08 -7.22 -35.28
CA LEU A 379 19.66 -8.22 -34.39
C LEU A 379 20.10 -9.49 -35.14
N GLU A 380 19.46 -9.78 -36.27
CA GLU A 380 19.71 -10.94 -37.11
C GLU A 380 21.21 -11.22 -37.38
N PRO A 381 22.06 -10.23 -37.72
CA PRO A 381 23.48 -10.48 -37.98
C PRO A 381 24.27 -11.00 -36.78
N VAL A 382 23.88 -10.60 -35.56
CA VAL A 382 24.55 -11.03 -34.32
C VAL A 382 24.19 -12.49 -34.02
N PHE A 383 22.90 -12.82 -34.10
CA PHE A 383 22.42 -14.17 -33.85
C PHE A 383 22.83 -15.15 -34.97
N ASP A 384 22.90 -14.70 -36.22
CA ASP A 384 23.40 -15.51 -37.33
C ASP A 384 24.88 -15.86 -37.15
N ARG A 385 25.67 -14.91 -36.63
CA ARG A 385 27.07 -15.16 -36.29
C ARG A 385 27.18 -16.24 -35.21
N LEU A 386 26.38 -16.15 -34.14
CA LEU A 386 26.33 -17.16 -33.07
C LEU A 386 26.02 -18.56 -33.59
N VAL A 387 25.10 -18.65 -34.56
CA VAL A 387 24.75 -19.91 -35.23
C VAL A 387 25.92 -20.42 -36.09
N GLN A 388 26.56 -19.55 -36.87
CA GLN A 388 27.70 -19.94 -37.72
C GLN A 388 28.92 -20.38 -36.91
N THR A 389 29.18 -19.74 -35.78
CA THR A 389 30.26 -20.10 -34.84
C THR A 389 29.92 -21.33 -33.99
N GLY A 390 28.67 -21.84 -34.07
CA GLY A 390 28.24 -23.04 -33.36
C GLY A 390 27.91 -22.84 -31.88
N TYR A 391 27.73 -21.61 -31.41
CA TYR A 391 27.29 -21.32 -30.03
C TYR A 391 25.77 -21.34 -29.87
N ALA A 392 25.02 -21.15 -30.95
CA ALA A 392 23.56 -21.25 -30.97
C ALA A 392 23.09 -22.14 -32.13
N SER A 393 21.90 -22.71 -32.01
CA SER A 393 21.17 -23.39 -33.07
C SER A 393 19.91 -22.58 -33.39
N ARG A 394 19.51 -22.52 -34.65
CA ARG A 394 18.27 -21.88 -35.08
C ARG A 394 17.39 -22.87 -35.84
N GLU A 395 16.15 -22.99 -35.40
CA GLU A 395 15.08 -23.70 -36.11
C GLU A 395 13.95 -22.71 -36.39
N GLY A 396 13.88 -22.20 -37.63
CA GLY A 396 12.94 -21.12 -37.97
C GLY A 396 13.23 -19.83 -37.21
N ASP A 397 12.27 -19.36 -36.41
CA ASP A 397 12.38 -18.16 -35.56
C ASP A 397 12.84 -18.48 -34.13
N THR A 398 12.93 -19.77 -33.77
CA THR A 398 13.39 -20.21 -32.45
C THR A 398 14.90 -20.41 -32.43
N LEU A 399 15.54 -19.87 -31.40
CA LEU A 399 16.95 -19.96 -31.08
C LEU A 399 17.12 -20.85 -29.84
N SER A 400 18.15 -21.69 -29.84
CA SER A 400 18.55 -22.46 -28.67
C SER A 400 20.06 -22.50 -28.51
N LEU A 401 20.55 -22.67 -27.29
CA LEU A 401 21.99 -22.76 -27.05
C LEU A 401 22.52 -24.16 -27.35
N THR A 402 23.68 -24.21 -28.02
CA THR A 402 24.42 -25.47 -28.19
C THR A 402 25.22 -25.78 -26.91
N PRO A 403 25.78 -26.99 -26.76
CA PRO A 403 26.69 -27.30 -25.65
C PRO A 403 27.86 -26.32 -25.53
N ALA A 404 28.35 -25.78 -26.65
CA ALA A 404 29.40 -24.76 -26.66
C ALA A 404 28.89 -23.41 -26.12
N GLY A 405 27.66 -23.00 -26.47
CA GLY A 405 27.03 -21.79 -25.94
C GLY A 405 26.76 -21.88 -24.43
N LEU A 406 26.27 -23.04 -23.97
CA LEU A 406 26.08 -23.31 -22.54
C LEU A 406 27.41 -23.26 -21.76
N GLY A 407 28.50 -23.77 -22.33
CA GLY A 407 29.83 -23.67 -21.71
C GLY A 407 30.32 -22.23 -21.51
N GLN A 408 29.90 -21.29 -22.37
CA GLN A 408 30.20 -19.86 -22.18
C GLN A 408 29.40 -19.27 -21.01
N ILE A 409 28.13 -19.65 -20.85
CA ILE A 409 27.31 -19.25 -19.69
C ILE A 409 27.90 -19.79 -18.38
N GLU A 410 28.34 -21.05 -18.35
CA GLU A 410 28.94 -21.66 -17.16
C GLU A 410 30.23 -20.92 -16.74
N THR A 411 31.07 -20.58 -17.71
CA THR A 411 32.33 -19.88 -17.44
C THR A 411 32.08 -18.44 -16.99
N LEU A 412 31.08 -17.75 -17.56
CA LEU A 412 30.63 -16.43 -17.11
C LEU A 412 30.09 -16.48 -15.67
N SER A 413 29.25 -17.46 -15.35
CA SER A 413 28.78 -17.73 -13.98
C SER A 413 29.96 -17.98 -13.03
N GLY A 414 30.99 -18.71 -13.47
CA GLY A 414 32.21 -18.94 -12.70
C GLY A 414 33.04 -17.68 -12.43
N LEU A 415 33.07 -16.72 -13.36
CA LEU A 415 33.75 -15.42 -13.16
C LEU A 415 32.98 -14.53 -12.19
N LEU A 416 31.66 -14.41 -12.39
CA LEU A 416 30.79 -13.63 -11.53
C LEU A 416 30.82 -14.15 -10.08
N ARG A 417 30.83 -15.47 -9.91
CA ARG A 417 30.97 -16.12 -8.60
C ARG A 417 32.30 -15.80 -7.93
N ARG A 418 33.42 -15.90 -8.66
CA ARG A 418 34.74 -15.56 -8.13
C ARG A 418 34.78 -14.10 -7.66
N TRP A 419 34.27 -13.20 -8.49
CA TRP A 419 34.18 -11.78 -8.15
C TRP A 419 33.34 -11.54 -6.89
N LEU A 420 32.18 -12.20 -6.77
CA LEU A 420 31.31 -12.11 -5.59
C LEU A 420 32.01 -12.64 -4.33
N VAL A 421 32.71 -13.77 -4.43
CA VAL A 421 33.48 -14.34 -3.31
C VAL A 421 34.59 -13.38 -2.88
N ASP A 422 35.36 -12.84 -3.82
CA ASP A 422 36.45 -11.92 -3.52
C ASP A 422 35.94 -10.61 -2.88
N HIS A 423 34.80 -10.08 -3.33
CA HIS A 423 34.21 -8.88 -2.76
C HIS A 423 33.53 -9.12 -1.40
N LEU A 424 32.90 -10.28 -1.20
CA LEU A 424 32.29 -10.63 0.08
C LEU A 424 33.33 -11.05 1.14
N ALA A 425 34.47 -11.62 0.73
CA ALA A 425 35.58 -11.98 1.63
C ALA A 425 36.26 -10.77 2.29
N VAL A 426 36.10 -9.57 1.73
CA VAL A 426 36.66 -8.32 2.27
C VAL A 426 35.75 -7.70 3.35
N ALA A 427 34.53 -8.19 3.55
CA ALA A 427 33.62 -7.67 4.57
C ALA A 427 34.01 -8.17 5.99
N PRO A 428 34.28 -7.27 6.95
CA PRO A 428 34.63 -7.67 8.32
C PRO A 428 33.44 -8.36 8.99
N GLY A 429 33.55 -9.68 9.25
CA GLY A 429 32.51 -10.50 9.89
C GLY A 429 32.31 -11.89 9.28
N VAL A 430 32.86 -12.17 8.10
CA VAL A 430 32.70 -13.47 7.39
C VAL A 430 33.59 -14.59 7.97
N GLU A 431 34.53 -14.26 8.85
CA GLU A 431 35.38 -15.25 9.54
C GLU A 431 34.64 -16.12 10.58
N GLN A 432 33.37 -15.82 10.88
CA GLN A 432 32.50 -16.66 11.72
C GLN A 432 31.38 -17.28 10.85
N GLN A 433 31.70 -18.44 10.27
CA GLN A 433 30.94 -19.33 9.37
C GLN A 433 29.40 -19.35 9.49
N PRO A 434 28.76 -19.78 8.37
CA PRO A 434 28.00 -21.04 8.34
C PRO A 434 28.64 -22.04 7.37
N ASP A 435 28.12 -23.27 7.35
CA ASP A 435 28.62 -24.42 6.59
C ASP A 435 29.03 -24.06 5.15
N HIS A 436 30.28 -24.33 4.75
CA HIS A 436 30.88 -23.88 3.48
C HIS A 436 30.01 -24.27 2.27
N GLN A 437 29.29 -25.40 2.37
CA GLN A 437 28.40 -25.92 1.33
C GLN A 437 27.10 -25.13 1.20
N GLU A 438 26.48 -24.67 2.29
CA GLU A 438 25.26 -23.86 2.22
C GLU A 438 25.56 -22.47 1.65
N PHE A 439 26.70 -21.90 2.00
CA PHE A 439 27.17 -20.62 1.47
C PHE A 439 27.48 -20.71 -0.04
N GLU A 440 28.18 -21.75 -0.48
CA GLU A 440 28.43 -22.00 -1.91
C GLU A 440 27.13 -22.25 -2.70
N ALA A 441 26.19 -23.00 -2.13
CA ALA A 441 24.89 -23.24 -2.75
C ALA A 441 24.03 -21.96 -2.84
N ALA A 442 24.10 -21.07 -1.84
CA ALA A 442 23.43 -19.77 -1.87
C ALA A 442 24.06 -18.85 -2.92
N LEU A 443 25.40 -18.78 -2.97
CA LEU A 443 26.13 -18.03 -4.00
C LEU A 443 25.80 -18.51 -5.41
N GLN A 444 25.69 -19.83 -5.61
CA GLN A 444 25.33 -20.40 -6.91
C GLN A 444 23.90 -20.00 -7.31
N ARG A 445 22.93 -20.11 -6.40
CA ARG A 445 21.55 -19.66 -6.64
C ARG A 445 21.47 -18.17 -6.97
N LEU A 446 22.23 -17.34 -6.25
CA LEU A 446 22.30 -15.89 -6.48
C LEU A 446 22.95 -15.54 -7.82
N THR A 447 24.05 -16.21 -8.17
CA THR A 447 24.77 -16.00 -9.44
C THR A 447 23.86 -16.35 -10.62
N ASP A 448 23.18 -17.49 -10.55
CA ASP A 448 22.21 -17.91 -11.57
C ASP A 448 21.00 -16.96 -11.62
N GLY A 449 20.51 -16.50 -10.46
CA GLY A 449 19.44 -15.51 -10.35
C GLY A 449 19.79 -14.19 -11.01
N VAL A 450 20.99 -13.66 -10.75
CA VAL A 450 21.51 -12.43 -11.36
C VAL A 450 21.65 -12.57 -12.87
N LEU A 451 22.24 -13.67 -13.36
CA LEU A 451 22.40 -13.90 -14.80
C LEU A 451 21.06 -13.95 -15.53
N VAL A 452 20.04 -14.48 -14.87
CA VAL A 452 18.69 -14.61 -15.41
C VAL A 452 17.92 -13.29 -15.31
N GLN A 453 17.91 -12.63 -14.15
CA GLN A 453 17.06 -11.47 -13.87
C GLN A 453 17.64 -10.11 -14.28
N ARG A 454 18.97 -9.97 -14.41
CA ARG A 454 19.60 -8.68 -14.75
C ARG A 454 19.38 -8.35 -16.23
N ASP A 455 18.93 -7.12 -16.49
CA ASP A 455 18.91 -6.55 -17.84
C ASP A 455 20.30 -6.02 -18.20
N TRP A 456 21.02 -6.80 -19.00
CA TRP A 456 22.37 -6.47 -19.48
C TRP A 456 22.37 -5.44 -20.64
N TYR A 457 21.24 -4.81 -20.94
CA TYR A 457 21.11 -3.84 -22.03
C TYR A 457 21.67 -2.45 -21.67
N GLU A 458 21.53 -2.01 -20.41
CA GLU A 458 22.06 -0.71 -19.96
C GLU A 458 23.59 -0.61 -20.14
N ASP A 459 24.29 -1.74 -20.12
CA ASP A 459 25.75 -1.81 -20.37
C ASP A 459 26.14 -1.50 -21.83
N LEU A 460 25.17 -1.51 -22.77
CA LEU A 460 25.41 -1.22 -24.19
C LEU A 460 25.20 0.26 -24.55
N ASP A 461 24.38 1.01 -23.81
CA ASP A 461 24.09 2.43 -24.11
C ASP A 461 25.32 3.34 -23.91
N GLU A 462 26.26 2.94 -23.05
CA GLU A 462 27.54 3.64 -22.86
C GLU A 462 28.60 3.34 -23.94
N LEU A 463 28.35 2.39 -24.85
CA LEU A 463 29.24 2.11 -25.99
C LEU A 463 29.04 3.07 -27.16
N ALA A 464 27.99 3.91 -27.14
CA ALA A 464 27.86 5.00 -28.10
C ALA A 464 28.91 6.08 -27.77
N PRO A 465 29.89 6.37 -28.65
CA PRO A 465 30.77 7.50 -28.41
C PRO A 465 29.91 8.76 -28.29
N ALA A 466 30.05 9.46 -27.16
CA ALA A 466 29.42 10.75 -26.93
C ALA A 466 29.79 11.72 -28.06
N GLY A 467 28.95 11.78 -29.09
CA GLY A 467 29.15 12.64 -30.24
C GLY A 467 28.81 11.96 -31.56
N THR A 468 27.52 12.00 -31.95
CA THR A 468 27.02 12.38 -33.30
C THR A 468 25.57 11.94 -33.50
N LEU A 469 24.63 12.45 -32.69
CA LEU A 469 23.23 12.57 -33.11
C LEU A 469 22.68 13.94 -32.70
N VAL A 470 23.35 14.99 -33.18
CA VAL A 470 22.70 16.26 -33.50
C VAL A 470 22.56 16.29 -35.01
N ALA A 471 21.40 15.92 -35.52
CA ALA A 471 20.72 16.48 -36.70
C ALA A 471 19.78 15.45 -37.38
N ALA A 472 18.57 15.93 -37.66
CA ALA A 472 17.48 15.34 -38.44
C ALA A 472 16.79 14.14 -37.78
N LYS A 473 15.53 14.22 -37.34
CA LYS A 473 14.38 14.82 -38.03
C LYS A 473 13.24 15.12 -37.06
#